data_AF-A0A496XCM0-F1
#
_entry.id   AF-A0A496XCM0-F1
#
_cell.length_a   1.000
_cell.length_b   1.000
_cell.length_c   1.000
_cell.angle_alpha   90.00
_cell.angle_beta   90.00
_cell.angle_gamma   90.00
#
_symmetry.space_group_name_H-M   'P 1'
#
loop_
_entity.id
_entity.type
_entity.pdbx_description
1 polymer ?
#
loop_
_entity_poly.entity_id
_entity_poly.type
_entity_poly.pdbx_seq_one_letter_code
_entity_poly.pdbx_strand_id
1 'polypeptide(L)'
;SQSIAIFNRNQDNGALTFSNAIFDSGLNGMFQIAIDPEGRQAFAVTGYGDSVASIHRAPGEAWAGPVVIVDDDLAGGNRLHIAVSVAVSADGRHIYVAASQDNVVTAFSVLLFRDGVELGTTEAWSSQGR
;
A
#
# COMPACT_ATOMS: atom_id res chain seq x y z
N SER A 1 -10.35 -12.21 0.36
CA SER A 1 -11.15 -11.06 -0.05
C SER A 1 -10.37 -10.25 -1.07
N GLN A 2 -11.03 -9.47 -1.93
CA GLN A 2 -10.45 -8.59 -2.95
C GLN A 2 -11.02 -7.16 -2.82
N SER A 3 -11.22 -6.72 -1.58
CA SER A 3 -11.92 -5.47 -1.32
C SER A 3 -11.47 -4.77 -0.05
N ILE A 4 -11.65 -3.45 -0.05
CA ILE A 4 -11.48 -2.57 1.10
C ILE A 4 -12.83 -1.91 1.39
N ALA A 5 -13.37 -2.15 2.58
CA ALA A 5 -14.58 -1.48 3.04
C ALA A 5 -14.22 -0.14 3.69
N ILE A 6 -14.95 0.92 3.33
CA ILE A 6 -14.71 2.28 3.80
C ILE A 6 -15.88 2.72 4.67
N PHE A 7 -15.55 3.26 5.84
CA PHE A 7 -16.52 3.76 6.81
C PHE A 7 -16.24 5.22 7.12
N ASN A 8 -17.31 6.01 7.25
CA ASN A 8 -17.24 7.34 7.83
C ASN A 8 -17.31 7.21 9.36
N ARG A 9 -16.42 7.90 10.05
CA ARG A 9 -16.40 7.96 11.52
C ARG A 9 -16.99 9.29 11.99
N ASN A 10 -18.05 9.23 12.79
CA ASN A 10 -18.55 10.40 13.50
C ASN A 10 -17.50 10.85 14.54
N GLN A 11 -17.10 12.12 14.51
CA GLN A 11 -16.02 12.63 15.37
C GLN A 11 -16.45 12.81 16.84
N ASP A 12 -17.75 12.99 17.09
CA ASP A 12 -18.28 13.22 18.44
C ASP A 12 -18.41 11.91 19.23
N ASN A 13 -18.83 10.82 18.56
CA ASN A 13 -19.17 9.57 19.23
C ASN A 13 -18.47 8.32 18.67
N GLY A 14 -17.67 8.47 17.61
CA GLY A 14 -16.92 7.36 17.01
C GLY A 14 -17.76 6.36 16.22
N ALA A 15 -19.07 6.57 16.06
CA ALA A 15 -19.93 5.68 15.30
C ALA A 15 -19.45 5.55 13.85
N LEU A 16 -19.46 4.33 13.33
CA LEU A 16 -19.07 4.01 11.96
C LEU A 16 -20.31 3.84 11.09
N THR A 17 -20.35 4.53 9.97
CA THR A 17 -21.35 4.32 8.91
C THR A 17 -20.65 3.84 7.65
N PHE A 18 -21.17 2.77 7.05
CA PHE A 18 -20.64 2.28 5.78
C PHE A 18 -20.77 3.36 4.70
N SER A 19 -19.67 3.61 3.98
CA SER A 19 -19.61 4.62 2.91
C SER A 19 -19.61 3.95 1.54
N ASN A 20 -18.59 3.13 1.26
CA ASN A 20 -18.53 2.30 0.06
C ASN A 20 -17.57 1.11 0.30
N ALA A 21 -17.32 0.35 -0.76
CA ALA A 21 -16.18 -0.55 -0.82
C ALA A 21 -15.47 -0.41 -2.16
N ILE A 22 -14.14 -0.48 -2.14
CA ILE A 22 -13.29 -0.60 -3.32
C ILE A 22 -13.12 -2.08 -3.60
N PHE A 23 -13.37 -2.49 -4.85
CA PHE A 23 -13.16 -3.86 -5.31
C PHE A 23 -12.15 -3.83 -6.44
N ASP A 24 -11.10 -4.64 -6.32
CA ASP A 24 -10.11 -4.79 -7.36
C ASP A 24 -9.45 -6.17 -7.22
N SER A 25 -9.28 -6.87 -8.34
CA SER A 25 -8.64 -8.20 -8.33
C SER A 25 -7.20 -8.15 -7.84
N GLY A 26 -6.53 -7.01 -8.00
CA GLY A 26 -5.19 -6.76 -7.47
C GLY A 26 -5.15 -6.71 -5.94
N LEU A 27 -6.28 -6.58 -5.24
CA LEU A 27 -6.35 -6.63 -3.76
C LEU A 27 -6.42 -8.07 -3.21
N ASN A 28 -6.14 -9.09 -4.03
CA ASN A 28 -6.24 -10.48 -3.61
C ASN A 28 -5.25 -10.83 -2.51
N GLY A 29 -5.76 -11.37 -1.40
CA GLY A 29 -4.91 -11.78 -0.29
C GLY A 29 -4.25 -10.59 0.41
N MET A 30 -4.93 -9.44 0.46
CA MET A 30 -4.47 -8.27 1.20
C MET A 30 -4.25 -8.62 2.67
N PHE A 31 -3.05 -8.34 3.19
CA PHE A 31 -2.65 -8.60 4.58
C PHE A 31 -2.73 -7.36 5.46
N GLN A 32 -2.25 -6.22 4.96
CA GLN A 32 -2.18 -4.98 5.73
C GLN A 32 -2.39 -3.78 4.80
N ILE A 33 -2.93 -2.71 5.37
CA ILE A 33 -3.01 -1.37 4.75
C ILE A 33 -2.41 -0.33 5.68
N ALA A 34 -1.69 0.65 5.13
CA ALA A 34 -1.18 1.82 5.82
C ALA A 34 -1.57 3.08 5.05
N ILE A 35 -1.79 4.18 5.77
CA ILE A 35 -2.16 5.49 5.19
C ILE A 35 -1.01 6.46 5.46
N ASP A 36 -0.71 7.32 4.49
CA ASP A 36 0.29 8.38 4.63
C ASP A 36 -0.10 9.41 5.71
N PRO A 37 0.87 10.16 6.26
CA PRO A 37 0.60 11.13 7.33
C PRO A 37 -0.45 12.19 6.97
N GLU A 38 -0.54 12.55 5.69
CA GLU A 38 -1.49 13.54 5.16
C GLU A 38 -2.88 12.95 4.87
N GLY A 39 -3.04 11.63 4.97
CA GLY A 39 -4.31 10.95 4.75
C GLY A 39 -4.79 10.97 3.30
N ARG A 40 -3.90 11.16 2.32
CA ARG A 40 -4.20 11.26 0.88
C ARG A 40 -3.90 9.98 0.12
N GLN A 41 -3.01 9.13 0.64
CA GLN A 41 -2.62 7.90 -0.02
C GLN A 41 -2.59 6.72 0.94
N ALA A 42 -3.11 5.59 0.49
CA ALA A 42 -3.06 4.33 1.21
C ALA A 42 -2.27 3.30 0.40
N PHE A 43 -1.53 2.44 1.10
CA PHE A 43 -0.73 1.36 0.56
C PHE A 43 -1.17 0.06 1.20
N ALA A 44 -1.59 -0.89 0.38
CA ALA A 44 -2.06 -2.20 0.79
C ALA A 44 -1.11 -3.27 0.23
N VAL A 45 -0.58 -4.14 1.09
CA VAL A 45 0.24 -5.28 0.66
C VAL A 45 -0.64 -6.47 0.36
N THR A 46 -0.37 -7.12 -0.76
CA THR A 46 -1.15 -8.25 -1.27
C THR A 46 -0.22 -9.45 -1.30
N GLY A 47 -0.48 -10.43 -0.43
CA GLY A 47 0.45 -11.55 -0.30
C GLY A 47 0.24 -12.62 -1.37
N TYR A 48 -0.95 -12.72 -1.99
CA TYR A 48 -1.15 -13.59 -3.15
C TYR A 48 -0.92 -12.90 -4.49
N GLY A 49 -0.86 -11.56 -4.49
CA GLY A 49 -0.53 -10.76 -5.65
C GLY A 49 0.93 -10.31 -5.67
N ASP A 50 1.74 -10.70 -4.68
CA ASP A 50 3.16 -10.36 -4.51
C ASP A 50 3.47 -8.87 -4.81
N SER A 51 2.59 -7.98 -4.36
CA SER A 51 2.58 -6.59 -4.79
C SER A 51 2.09 -5.62 -3.71
N VAL A 52 2.27 -4.33 -4.00
CA VAL A 52 1.68 -3.23 -3.24
C VAL A 52 0.61 -2.56 -4.09
N ALA A 53 -0.63 -2.58 -3.61
CA ALA A 53 -1.71 -1.77 -4.15
C ALA A 53 -1.68 -0.37 -3.51
N SER A 54 -1.70 0.69 -4.31
CA SER A 54 -1.84 2.06 -3.84
C SER A 54 -3.18 2.67 -4.24
N ILE A 55 -3.76 3.44 -3.33
CA ILE A 55 -5.06 4.10 -3.51
C ILE A 55 -4.86 5.56 -3.13
N HIS A 56 -5.35 6.47 -3.94
CA HIS A 56 -5.27 7.90 -3.68
C HIS A 56 -6.66 8.49 -3.50
N ARG A 57 -6.76 9.55 -2.71
CA ARG A 57 -7.95 10.40 -2.63
C ARG A 57 -7.57 11.87 -2.56
N ALA A 58 -8.44 12.73 -3.09
CA ALA A 58 -8.32 14.14 -2.83
C ALA A 58 -8.76 14.48 -1.38
N PRO A 59 -8.19 15.54 -0.77
CA PRO A 59 -8.64 16.00 0.54
C PRO A 59 -10.15 16.30 0.56
N GLY A 60 -10.85 15.73 1.54
CA GLY A 60 -12.30 15.91 1.70
C GLY A 60 -13.16 14.97 0.85
N GLU A 61 -12.55 14.18 -0.04
CA GLU A 61 -13.25 13.16 -0.81
C GLU A 61 -13.25 11.80 -0.09
N ALA A 62 -14.26 10.99 -0.41
CA ALA A 62 -14.27 9.60 0.00
C ALA A 62 -13.15 8.84 -0.70
N TRP A 63 -12.63 7.79 -0.07
CA TRP A 63 -11.76 6.84 -0.75
C TRP A 63 -12.52 6.22 -1.92
N ALA A 64 -12.04 6.49 -3.12
CA ALA A 64 -12.54 5.95 -4.37
C ALA A 64 -11.32 5.58 -5.21
N GLY A 65 -11.43 4.54 -6.03
CA GLY A 65 -10.33 4.13 -6.91
C GLY A 65 -9.86 5.23 -7.88
N PRO A 66 -8.79 5.01 -8.66
CA PRO A 66 -8.26 3.70 -9.04
C PRO A 66 -7.28 3.10 -8.02
N VAL A 67 -7.17 1.77 -8.06
CA VAL A 67 -6.10 1.02 -7.41
C VAL A 67 -4.93 0.93 -8.40
N VAL A 68 -3.74 1.35 -7.99
CA VAL A 68 -2.52 1.18 -8.77
C VAL A 68 -1.72 0.04 -8.16
N ILE A 69 -1.47 -1.01 -8.93
CA ILE A 69 -0.64 -2.13 -8.49
C ILE A 69 0.81 -1.81 -8.82
N VAL A 70 1.65 -1.92 -7.81
CA VAL A 70 3.09 -1.84 -7.93
C VAL A 70 3.64 -3.22 -7.64
N ASP A 71 4.11 -3.84 -8.72
CA ASP A 71 4.99 -4.99 -8.69
C ASP A 71 6.39 -4.54 -9.16
N ASP A 72 7.41 -5.10 -8.55
CA ASP A 72 8.82 -4.92 -8.88
C ASP A 72 9.27 -5.96 -9.93
N ASP A 73 8.80 -5.77 -11.17
CA ASP A 73 9.39 -6.44 -12.34
C ASP A 73 10.67 -5.72 -12.86
N LEU A 74 11.21 -4.76 -12.09
CA LEU A 74 12.40 -3.99 -12.48
C LEU A 74 13.70 -4.70 -12.05
N ALA A 75 14.29 -5.43 -12.99
CA ALA A 75 15.71 -5.80 -13.02
C ALA A 75 16.27 -6.51 -11.76
N GLY A 76 15.54 -7.46 -11.18
CA GLY A 76 16.03 -8.25 -10.04
C GLY A 76 15.06 -9.29 -9.47
N GLY A 77 13.78 -9.20 -9.84
CA GLY A 77 12.72 -10.07 -9.35
C GLY A 77 12.04 -9.47 -8.14
N ASN A 78 10.71 -9.57 -8.12
CA ASN A 78 9.83 -9.11 -7.06
C ASN A 78 10.27 -9.64 -5.69
N ARG A 79 10.94 -8.80 -4.89
CA ARG A 79 11.29 -9.09 -3.48
C ARG A 79 10.10 -8.86 -2.55
N LEU A 80 8.94 -9.30 -3.01
CA LEU A 80 7.62 -9.07 -2.45
C LEU A 80 6.83 -10.38 -2.28
N HIS A 81 7.46 -11.54 -2.45
CA HIS A 81 6.77 -12.83 -2.29
C HIS A 81 6.17 -12.95 -0.90
N ILE A 82 4.84 -13.09 -0.86
CA ILE A 82 4.04 -13.08 0.37
C ILE A 82 4.36 -11.81 1.19
N ALA A 83 4.12 -10.65 0.60
CA ALA A 83 4.14 -9.36 1.28
C ALA A 83 3.09 -9.33 2.40
N VAL A 84 3.53 -9.11 3.65
CA VAL A 84 2.68 -9.23 4.84
C VAL A 84 2.53 -7.94 5.62
N SER A 85 3.47 -7.00 5.48
CA SER A 85 3.44 -5.75 6.24
C SER A 85 3.94 -4.57 5.43
N VAL A 86 3.36 -3.39 5.70
CA VAL A 86 3.78 -2.12 5.11
C VAL A 86 3.75 -1.01 6.16
N ALA A 87 4.78 -0.16 6.12
CA ALA A 87 4.85 1.06 6.91
C ALA A 87 5.18 2.26 6.00
N VAL A 88 4.56 3.40 6.28
CA VAL A 88 4.84 4.67 5.59
C VAL A 88 5.76 5.51 6.48
N SER A 89 6.79 6.08 5.88
CA SER A 89 7.68 7.06 6.52
C SER A 89 6.91 8.31 6.99
N ALA A 90 7.43 8.97 8.03
CA ALA A 90 6.79 10.15 8.62
C ALA A 90 6.74 11.36 7.67
N ASP A 91 7.58 11.41 6.64
CA ASP A 91 7.54 12.43 5.59
C ASP A 91 6.68 12.01 4.39
N GLY A 92 6.12 10.80 4.40
CA GLY A 92 5.31 10.23 3.32
C GLY A 92 6.09 9.88 2.05
N ARG A 93 7.43 9.99 2.05
CA ARG A 93 8.25 9.85 0.83
C ARG A 93 8.75 8.45 0.57
N HIS A 94 8.64 7.57 1.56
CA HIS A 94 9.05 6.18 1.48
C HIS A 94 8.02 5.23 2.09
N ILE A 95 7.93 4.03 1.54
CA ILE A 95 7.27 2.89 2.18
C ILE A 95 8.26 1.74 2.37
N TYR A 96 8.05 0.97 3.43
CA TYR A 96 8.84 -0.21 3.77
C TYR A 96 7.93 -1.42 3.78
N VAL A 97 8.26 -2.43 2.97
CA VAL A 97 7.44 -3.63 2.81
C VAL A 97 8.22 -4.84 3.27
N ALA A 98 7.64 -5.63 4.19
CA ALA A 98 8.21 -6.89 4.62
C ALA A 98 7.58 -8.05 3.83
N ALA A 99 8.43 -8.84 3.18
CA ALA A 99 8.03 -10.02 2.43
C ALA A 99 8.51 -11.28 3.17
N SER A 100 7.56 -12.12 3.57
CA SER A 100 7.82 -13.23 4.48
C SER A 100 8.52 -14.40 3.79
N GLN A 101 8.25 -14.64 2.51
CA GLN A 101 8.87 -15.74 1.77
C GLN A 101 10.28 -15.38 1.29
N ASP A 102 10.49 -14.12 0.91
CA ASP A 102 11.80 -13.62 0.48
C ASP A 102 12.74 -13.25 1.64
N ASN A 103 12.23 -13.22 2.88
CA ASN A 103 12.99 -12.82 4.08
C ASN A 103 13.71 -11.47 3.91
N VAL A 104 12.97 -10.47 3.44
CA VAL A 104 13.50 -9.16 3.03
C VAL A 104 12.57 -8.04 3.46
N VAL A 105 13.16 -6.87 3.68
CA VAL A 105 12.44 -5.59 3.70
C VAL A 105 12.85 -4.76 2.49
N THR A 106 11.87 -4.39 1.66
CA THR A 106 12.07 -3.59 0.45
C THR A 106 11.60 -2.16 0.69
N ALA A 107 12.43 -1.17 0.34
CA ALA A 107 12.11 0.24 0.47
C ALA A 107 11.79 0.85 -0.90
N PHE A 108 10.62 1.47 -1.00
CA PHE A 108 10.17 2.18 -2.20
C PHE A 108 10.11 3.67 -1.90
N SER A 109 10.60 4.49 -2.83
CA SER A 109 10.29 5.92 -2.87
C SER A 109 8.89 6.12 -3.44
N VAL A 110 8.10 6.93 -2.76
CA VAL A 110 6.81 7.40 -3.21
C VAL A 110 7.03 8.65 -4.06
N LEU A 111 6.84 8.53 -5.37
CA LEU A 111 6.95 9.65 -6.30
C LEU A 111 5.55 10.18 -6.62
N LEU A 112 5.28 11.42 -6.19
CA LEU A 112 4.05 12.13 -6.53
C LEU A 112 4.20 12.76 -7.91
N PHE A 113 3.40 12.32 -8.88
CA PHE A 113 3.28 12.97 -10.18
C PHE A 113 2.00 13.82 -10.24
N ARG A 114 1.92 14.74 -11.19
CA ARG A 114 0.77 15.65 -11.36
C ARG A 114 -0.53 14.91 -11.72
N ASP A 115 -0.42 13.65 -12.12
CA ASP A 115 -1.44 12.79 -12.70
C ASP A 115 -1.51 11.39 -12.05
N GLY A 116 -0.75 11.13 -10.97
CA GLY A 116 -0.78 9.84 -10.28
C GLY A 116 0.37 9.63 -9.31
N VAL A 117 0.50 8.41 -8.79
CA VAL A 117 1.63 7.99 -7.95
C VAL A 117 2.33 6.82 -8.62
N GLU A 118 3.65 6.95 -8.80
CA GLU A 118 4.54 5.84 -9.16
C GLU A 118 5.42 5.55 -7.93
N LEU A 119 5.70 4.28 -7.68
CA LEU A 119 6.69 3.91 -6.68
C LEU A 119 7.99 3.59 -7.40
N GLY A 120 9.07 4.31 -7.06
CA GLY A 120 10.41 3.98 -7.53
C GLY A 120 11.14 3.12 -6.50
N THR A 121 11.72 2.00 -6.89
CA THR A 121 12.59 1.22 -5.99
C THR A 121 13.82 2.06 -5.65
N THR A 122 14.18 2.11 -4.36
CA THR A 122 15.38 2.83 -3.93
C THR A 122 16.42 1.86 -3.39
N GLU A 123 16.04 0.93 -2.50
CA GLU A 123 16.95 -0.09 -1.93
C GLU A 123 16.18 -1.31 -1.39
N ALA A 124 16.78 -2.50 -1.42
CA ALA A 124 16.24 -3.72 -0.82
C ALA A 124 17.24 -4.37 0.16
N TRP A 125 16.81 -4.65 1.39
CA TRP A 125 17.67 -5.14 2.47
C TRP A 125 17.26 -6.55 2.91
N SER A 126 18.14 -7.54 2.74
CA SER A 126 17.99 -8.88 3.33
C SER A 126 18.93 -9.10 4.50
N SER A 127 18.41 -9.71 5.56
CA SER A 127 19.19 -10.13 6.72
C SER A 127 19.98 -11.43 6.49
N GLN A 128 20.65 -11.58 5.33
CA GLN A 128 21.65 -12.64 5.20
C GLN A 128 22.91 -12.21 5.95
N GLY A 129 22.93 -12.55 7.24
CA GLY A 129 24.12 -12.50 8.07
C GLY A 129 25.20 -13.44 7.52
N ARG A 130 26.45 -13.03 7.75
CA ARG A 130 27.70 -13.76 7.49
C ARG A 130 27.67 -15.21 7.93
#